data_AF-A0A522CTG0-F1
#
_entry.id   AF-A0A522CTG0-F1
#
_cell.length_a   1.000
_cell.length_b   1.000
_cell.length_c   1.000
_cell.angle_alpha   90.00
_cell.angle_beta   90.00
_cell.angle_gamma   90.00
#
_symmetry.space_group_name_H-M   'P 1'
#
loop_
_entity.id
_entity.type
_entity.pdbx_description
1 polymer ?
#
loop_
_entity_poly.entity_id
_entity_poly.type
_entity_poly.pdbx_seq_one_letter_code
_entity_poly.pdbx_strand_id
1 'polypeptide(L)'
;MDLITEHDIDTILEVLSQEAEEPFIHLLKMMRKEQPNIFQYLRDAESDEFNGDERTLLCNVSAVAWYVIKKTTGAGEKVSAHHLDARLEANLELIEDGDREELPDDGDEMSLAGMLADFNEQPMLMTFLVALVTDRPAGYAGNVREEMLPVAVMHVKTIVDSLLLPEKVDDTAEDDEEEETVGEYSDEAFARAREAVEGLYAKFSASSYFRDLDPAQREHARDIVTMFGKVMYEYFLLAPAEWTARRAADCCLEILPGMVECPVSMILPVVASFASFAASSGRVPAAARIADRIGKIGDAH
;
A
#
# COMPACT_ATOMS: atom_id res chain seq x y z
N MET A 1 -17.45 9.55 14.87
CA MET A 1 -17.28 8.10 15.08
C MET A 1 -17.15 7.89 16.58
N ASP A 2 -17.85 6.91 17.15
CA ASP A 2 -17.70 6.57 18.57
C ASP A 2 -16.38 5.82 18.79
N LEU A 3 -15.72 6.08 19.92
CA LEU A 3 -14.46 5.42 20.26
C LEU A 3 -14.72 3.99 20.73
N ILE A 4 -13.95 3.05 20.20
CA ILE A 4 -13.93 1.64 20.59
C ILE A 4 -13.22 1.55 21.94
N THR A 5 -13.90 0.97 22.92
CA THR A 5 -13.38 0.82 24.28
C THR A 5 -12.80 -0.58 24.51
N GLU A 6 -12.01 -0.74 25.58
CA GLU A 6 -11.51 -2.04 26.03
C GLU A 6 -12.67 -3.02 26.29
N HIS A 7 -13.77 -2.54 26.90
CA HIS A 7 -14.95 -3.35 27.16
C HIS A 7 -15.60 -3.88 25.88
N ASP A 8 -15.62 -3.09 24.81
CA ASP A 8 -16.15 -3.52 23.51
C ASP A 8 -15.28 -4.65 22.92
N ILE A 9 -13.95 -4.47 22.97
CA ILE A 9 -12.98 -5.47 22.48
C ILE A 9 -13.17 -6.79 23.25
N ASP A 10 -13.15 -6.74 24.58
CA ASP A 10 -13.30 -7.93 25.43
C ASP A 10 -14.61 -8.68 25.16
N THR A 11 -15.72 -7.93 25.09
CA THR A 11 -17.04 -8.52 24.84
C THR A 11 -17.09 -9.21 23.48
N ILE A 12 -16.52 -8.61 22.44
CA ILE A 12 -16.50 -9.18 21.09
C ILE A 12 -15.62 -10.42 21.02
N LEU A 13 -14.45 -10.41 21.69
CA LEU A 13 -13.56 -11.56 21.74
C LEU A 13 -14.14 -12.72 22.54
N GLU A 14 -14.85 -12.45 23.63
CA GLU A 14 -15.57 -13.47 24.39
C GLU A 14 -16.62 -14.16 23.52
N VAL A 15 -17.44 -13.40 22.79
CA VAL A 15 -18.42 -13.95 21.85
C VAL A 15 -17.73 -14.79 20.76
N LEU A 16 -16.66 -14.28 20.17
CA LEU A 16 -15.92 -14.97 19.12
C LEU A 16 -15.38 -16.33 19.60
N SER A 17 -14.88 -16.39 20.84
CA SER A 17 -14.35 -17.62 21.44
C SER A 17 -15.42 -18.71 21.66
N GLN A 18 -16.69 -18.32 21.71
CA GLN A 18 -17.82 -19.22 21.93
C GLN A 18 -18.48 -19.69 20.63
N GLU A 19 -18.36 -18.92 19.54
CA GLU A 19 -19.07 -19.17 18.28
C GLU A 19 -18.39 -20.20 17.35
N ALA A 20 -17.09 -20.45 17.49
CA ALA A 20 -16.35 -21.33 16.58
C ALA A 20 -15.22 -22.12 17.28
N GLU A 21 -15.06 -23.38 16.87
CA GLU A 21 -13.95 -24.26 17.33
C GLU A 21 -12.59 -23.75 16.82
N GLU A 22 -12.58 -23.07 15.66
CA GLU A 22 -11.41 -22.40 15.07
C GLU A 22 -11.77 -20.94 14.70
N PRO A 23 -11.79 -20.02 15.68
CA PRO A 23 -12.34 -18.67 15.48
C PRO A 23 -11.60 -17.86 14.40
N PHE A 24 -10.28 -17.98 14.29
CA PHE A 24 -9.50 -17.26 13.28
C PHE A 24 -9.78 -17.74 11.85
N ILE A 25 -9.91 -19.06 11.63
CA ILE A 25 -10.26 -19.60 10.32
C ILE A 25 -11.67 -19.16 9.92
N HIS A 26 -12.59 -19.10 10.88
CA HIS A 26 -13.92 -18.57 10.66
C HIS A 26 -13.88 -17.08 10.26
N LEU A 27 -13.16 -16.24 11.01
CA LEU A 27 -13.00 -14.82 10.71
C LEU A 27 -12.40 -14.56 9.33
N LEU A 28 -11.32 -15.26 8.97
CA LEU A 28 -10.69 -15.10 7.67
C LEU A 28 -11.63 -15.46 6.51
N LYS A 29 -12.47 -16.50 6.68
CA LYS A 29 -13.49 -16.85 5.68
C LYS A 29 -14.55 -15.75 5.54
N MET A 30 -14.98 -15.16 6.66
CA MET A 30 -15.92 -14.04 6.64
C MET A 30 -15.30 -12.80 6.00
N MET A 31 -14.09 -12.42 6.41
CA MET A 31 -13.34 -11.29 5.86
C MET A 31 -13.15 -11.46 4.35
N ARG A 32 -12.75 -12.63 3.87
CA ARG A 32 -12.59 -12.89 2.44
C ARG A 32 -13.88 -12.61 1.65
N LYS A 33 -15.05 -12.88 2.24
CA LYS A 33 -16.34 -12.67 1.59
C LYS A 33 -16.76 -11.20 1.63
N GLU A 34 -16.56 -10.54 2.77
CA GLU A 34 -17.11 -9.20 3.03
C GLU A 34 -16.12 -8.07 2.71
N GLN A 35 -14.83 -8.34 2.77
CA GLN A 35 -13.72 -7.42 2.50
C GLN A 35 -12.65 -8.12 1.63
N PRO A 36 -12.99 -8.48 0.38
CA PRO A 36 -12.10 -9.27 -0.49
C PRO A 36 -10.79 -8.55 -0.80
N ASN A 37 -10.80 -7.22 -0.94
CA ASN A 37 -9.61 -6.42 -1.22
C ASN A 37 -8.64 -6.39 -0.03
N ILE A 38 -9.14 -6.24 1.20
CA ILE A 38 -8.32 -6.36 2.42
C ILE A 38 -7.70 -7.75 2.50
N PHE A 39 -8.49 -8.80 2.26
CA PHE A 39 -8.00 -10.17 2.29
C PHE A 39 -6.90 -10.41 1.25
N GLN A 40 -7.06 -9.90 0.02
CA GLN A 40 -6.05 -10.02 -1.03
C GLN A 40 -4.80 -9.20 -0.68
N TYR A 41 -4.96 -7.95 -0.21
CA TYR A 41 -3.88 -7.10 0.26
C TYR A 41 -3.01 -7.80 1.32
N LEU A 42 -3.62 -8.44 2.32
CA LEU A 42 -2.91 -9.17 3.36
C LEU A 42 -2.09 -10.36 2.84
N ARG A 43 -2.56 -11.00 1.77
CA ARG A 43 -1.84 -12.11 1.12
C ARG A 43 -0.67 -11.63 0.29
N ASP A 44 -0.76 -10.41 -0.24
CA ASP A 44 0.26 -9.82 -1.12
C ASP A 44 1.21 -8.88 -0.37
N ALA A 45 0.88 -8.48 0.86
CA ALA A 45 1.73 -7.66 1.72
C ALA A 45 3.07 -8.36 1.94
N GLU A 46 4.16 -7.70 1.55
CA GLU A 46 5.53 -8.22 1.66
C GLU A 46 5.64 -9.69 1.21
N SER A 47 5.19 -9.99 -0.02
CA SER A 47 5.09 -11.36 -0.57
C SER A 47 6.37 -12.17 -0.36
N ASP A 48 7.53 -11.53 -0.51
CA ASP A 48 8.84 -12.15 -0.48
C ASP A 48 9.60 -11.90 0.83
N GLU A 49 9.17 -10.92 1.64
CA GLU A 49 9.83 -10.63 2.91
C GLU A 49 9.21 -11.40 4.08
N PHE A 50 7.88 -11.49 4.19
CA PHE A 50 7.25 -12.22 5.30
C PHE A 50 7.34 -13.74 5.15
N ASN A 51 7.73 -14.40 6.23
CA ASN A 51 7.61 -15.84 6.33
C ASN A 51 6.15 -16.26 6.60
N GLY A 52 5.88 -17.57 6.58
CA GLY A 52 4.52 -18.10 6.75
C GLY A 52 3.87 -17.77 8.11
N ASP A 53 4.66 -17.72 9.18
CA ASP A 53 4.17 -17.44 10.53
C ASP A 53 3.86 -15.95 10.70
N GLU A 54 4.72 -15.07 10.18
CA GLU A 54 4.53 -13.61 10.13
C GLU A 54 3.28 -13.24 9.34
N ARG A 55 3.09 -13.86 8.17
CA ARG A 55 1.88 -13.66 7.36
C ARG A 55 0.64 -14.16 8.10
N THR A 56 0.74 -15.29 8.79
CA THR A 56 -0.37 -15.83 9.59
C THR A 56 -0.73 -14.89 10.76
N LEU A 57 0.27 -14.34 11.44
CA LEU A 57 0.08 -13.34 12.50
C LEU A 57 -0.64 -12.11 11.94
N LEU A 58 -0.11 -11.52 10.86
CA LEU A 58 -0.68 -10.35 10.21
C LEU A 58 -2.15 -10.60 9.81
N CYS A 59 -2.44 -11.69 9.12
CA CYS A 59 -3.81 -12.05 8.74
C CYS A 59 -4.74 -12.19 9.95
N ASN A 60 -4.30 -12.86 11.02
CA ASN A 60 -5.13 -13.09 12.21
C ASN A 60 -5.42 -11.79 12.96
N VAL A 61 -4.41 -10.94 13.17
CA VAL A 61 -4.58 -9.66 13.86
C VAL A 61 -5.48 -8.72 13.07
N SER A 62 -5.27 -8.62 11.75
CA SER A 62 -6.14 -7.81 10.88
C SER A 62 -7.57 -8.33 10.83
N ALA A 63 -7.77 -9.66 10.87
CA ALA A 63 -9.10 -10.26 10.95
C ALA A 63 -9.83 -9.90 12.25
N VAL A 64 -9.11 -9.88 13.38
CA VAL A 64 -9.65 -9.41 14.66
C VAL A 64 -9.98 -7.92 14.60
N ALA A 65 -9.08 -7.08 14.09
CA ALA A 65 -9.29 -5.64 13.93
C ALA A 65 -10.58 -5.35 13.15
N TRP A 66 -10.71 -5.96 11.97
CA TRP A 66 -11.90 -5.84 11.14
C TRP A 66 -13.16 -6.32 11.87
N TYR A 67 -13.10 -7.45 12.57
CA TYR A 67 -14.27 -7.98 13.26
C TYR A 67 -14.72 -7.08 14.42
N VAL A 68 -13.78 -6.53 15.18
CA VAL A 68 -14.07 -5.56 16.25
C VAL A 68 -14.74 -4.33 15.66
N ILE A 69 -14.13 -3.69 14.65
CA ILE A 69 -14.67 -2.51 13.97
C ILE A 69 -16.07 -2.83 13.40
N LYS A 70 -16.22 -3.97 12.73
CA LYS A 70 -17.51 -4.41 12.19
C LYS A 70 -18.62 -4.45 13.24
N LYS A 71 -18.32 -4.98 14.43
CA LYS A 71 -19.31 -5.16 15.50
C LYS A 71 -19.60 -3.88 16.27
N THR A 72 -18.65 -2.96 16.35
CA THR A 72 -18.80 -1.69 17.09
C THR A 72 -19.36 -0.57 16.22
N THR A 73 -18.83 -0.39 15.01
CA THR A 73 -19.19 0.73 14.12
C THR A 73 -20.15 0.33 13.01
N GLY A 74 -20.39 -0.97 12.81
CA GLY A 74 -21.37 -1.50 11.87
C GLY A 74 -20.83 -1.93 10.51
N ALA A 75 -19.51 -2.11 10.37
CA ALA A 75 -18.79 -2.38 9.12
C ALA A 75 -19.21 -1.47 7.98
N GLY A 76 -18.39 -0.43 7.75
CA GLY A 76 -18.48 0.39 6.56
C GLY A 76 -18.39 -0.43 5.26
N GLU A 77 -18.56 0.30 4.17
CA GLU A 77 -18.50 -0.18 2.80
C GLU A 77 -17.25 -1.05 2.53
N LYS A 78 -17.28 -1.81 1.43
CA LYS A 78 -16.11 -2.58 1.01
C LYS A 78 -14.97 -1.61 0.75
N VAL A 79 -13.81 -1.87 1.35
CA VAL A 79 -12.63 -1.05 1.14
C VAL A 79 -12.06 -1.32 -0.26
N SER A 80 -11.80 -0.27 -1.03
CA SER A 80 -11.16 -0.38 -2.34
C SER A 80 -9.68 -0.76 -2.23
N ALA A 81 -9.13 -1.38 -3.28
CA ALA A 81 -7.69 -1.62 -3.36
C ALA A 81 -6.90 -0.30 -3.44
N HIS A 82 -7.45 0.69 -4.15
CA HIS A 82 -6.87 2.02 -4.25
C HIS A 82 -6.81 2.72 -2.88
N HIS A 83 -7.87 2.61 -2.07
CA HIS A 83 -7.89 3.19 -0.73
C HIS A 83 -6.85 2.55 0.18
N LEU A 84 -6.66 1.22 0.11
CA LEU A 84 -5.62 0.53 0.87
C LEU A 84 -4.22 1.03 0.50
N ASP A 85 -3.93 1.14 -0.80
CA ASP A 85 -2.63 1.63 -1.27
C ASP A 85 -2.41 3.10 -0.88
N ALA A 86 -3.44 3.95 -0.98
CA ALA A 86 -3.37 5.34 -0.56
C ALA A 86 -3.17 5.50 0.96
N ARG A 87 -3.81 4.64 1.77
CA ARG A 87 -3.65 4.63 3.24
C ARG A 87 -2.28 4.09 3.66
N LEU A 88 -1.80 3.06 2.98
CA LEU A 88 -0.44 2.56 3.17
C LEU A 88 0.58 3.67 2.93
N GLU A 89 0.45 4.37 1.80
CA GLU A 89 1.34 5.49 1.45
C GLU A 89 1.28 6.61 2.49
N ALA A 90 0.09 7.04 2.90
CA ALA A 90 -0.08 8.05 3.93
C ALA A 90 0.54 7.64 5.29
N ASN A 91 0.45 6.36 5.65
CA ASN A 91 1.06 5.85 6.87
C ASN A 91 2.58 5.77 6.80
N LEU A 92 3.14 5.46 5.62
CA LEU A 92 4.60 5.52 5.40
C LEU A 92 5.11 6.96 5.49
N GLU A 93 4.38 7.92 4.91
CA GLU A 93 4.71 9.36 4.98
C GLU A 93 4.77 9.85 6.43
N LEU A 94 3.84 9.43 7.29
CA LEU A 94 3.84 9.79 8.73
C LEU A 94 5.13 9.34 9.44
N ILE A 95 5.70 8.21 9.04
CA ILE A 95 6.96 7.71 9.62
C ILE A 95 8.14 8.52 9.07
N GLU A 96 8.18 8.75 7.75
CA GLU A 96 9.26 9.50 7.11
C GLU A 96 9.33 10.97 7.58
N ASP A 97 8.19 11.60 7.84
CA ASP A 97 8.11 12.97 8.38
C ASP A 97 8.28 13.01 9.91
N GLY A 98 7.86 11.95 10.61
CA GLY A 98 8.08 11.78 12.05
C GLY A 98 9.56 11.68 12.43
N ASP A 99 10.41 11.16 11.54
CA ASP A 99 11.87 11.17 11.69
C ASP A 99 12.50 12.58 11.53
N ARG A 100 11.73 13.58 11.04
CA ARG A 100 12.21 14.96 10.80
C ARG A 100 11.83 15.97 11.88
N GLU A 101 10.75 15.76 12.63
CA GLU A 101 10.41 16.61 13.77
C GLU A 101 11.02 16.03 15.04
N GLU A 102 11.85 16.84 15.72
CA GLU A 102 12.62 16.51 16.93
C GLU A 102 11.82 15.63 17.91
N LEU A 103 12.06 14.32 17.87
CA LEU A 103 11.66 13.42 18.95
C LEU A 103 12.26 13.98 20.26
N PRO A 104 11.49 14.12 21.35
CA PRO A 104 12.02 14.60 22.61
C PRO A 104 13.23 13.77 23.04
N ASP A 105 14.34 14.44 23.33
CA ASP A 105 15.63 13.92 23.82
C ASP A 105 15.55 13.37 25.26
N ASP A 106 14.43 12.72 25.61
CA ASP A 106 14.15 12.19 26.94
C ASP A 106 14.05 10.67 26.88
N GLY A 107 15.18 9.99 26.62
CA GLY A 107 15.58 8.68 27.17
C GLY A 107 14.65 7.44 27.08
N ASP A 108 13.40 7.56 26.64
CA ASP A 108 12.45 6.49 26.42
C ASP A 108 12.40 6.25 24.90
N GLU A 109 12.97 5.13 24.46
CA GLU A 109 12.78 4.61 23.10
C GLU A 109 11.28 4.38 22.87
N MET A 110 10.56 5.40 22.41
CA MET A 110 9.19 5.24 21.95
C MET A 110 9.25 4.32 20.73
N SER A 111 8.91 3.04 20.94
CA SER A 111 8.92 2.07 19.85
C SER A 111 8.05 2.57 18.69
N LEU A 112 8.46 2.31 17.45
CA LEU A 112 7.69 2.69 16.25
C LEU A 112 6.23 2.21 16.34
N ALA A 113 5.99 1.09 17.01
CA ALA A 113 4.66 0.57 17.27
C ALA A 113 3.83 1.44 18.23
N GLY A 114 4.45 2.03 19.26
CA GLY A 114 3.81 3.01 20.14
C GLY A 114 3.47 4.31 19.40
N MET A 115 4.39 4.81 18.58
CA MET A 115 4.13 5.97 17.73
C MET A 115 2.94 5.72 16.78
N LEU A 116 2.90 4.57 16.10
CA LEU A 116 1.81 4.22 15.20
C LEU A 116 0.45 4.06 15.88
N ALA A 117 0.43 3.72 17.18
CA ALA A 117 -0.80 3.66 17.97
C ALA A 117 -1.32 5.06 18.35
N ASP A 118 -0.42 6.02 18.62
CA ASP A 118 -0.77 7.38 19.00
C ASP A 118 -1.36 8.20 17.84
N PHE A 119 -0.97 7.90 16.59
CA PHE A 119 -1.50 8.55 15.37
C PHE A 119 -2.76 7.87 14.79
N ASN A 120 -3.60 7.25 15.64
CA ASN A 120 -4.83 6.61 15.21
C ASN A 120 -6.09 7.23 15.85
N GLU A 121 -7.18 7.32 15.09
CA GLU A 121 -8.48 7.77 15.62
C GLU A 121 -9.11 6.78 16.62
N GLN A 122 -8.60 5.55 16.68
CA GLN A 122 -9.01 4.49 17.63
C GLN A 122 -7.80 4.01 18.45
N PRO A 123 -7.28 4.85 19.37
CA PRO A 123 -6.02 4.58 20.08
C PRO A 123 -6.09 3.32 20.95
N MET A 124 -7.24 3.03 21.57
CA MET A 124 -7.43 1.82 22.37
C MET A 124 -7.38 0.55 21.52
N LEU A 125 -8.08 0.55 20.37
CA LEU A 125 -8.02 -0.56 19.42
C LEU A 125 -6.58 -0.77 18.92
N MET A 126 -5.91 0.30 18.50
CA MET A 126 -4.54 0.18 18.01
C MET A 126 -3.56 -0.30 19.08
N THR A 127 -3.67 0.19 20.32
CA THR A 127 -2.86 -0.29 21.44
C THR A 127 -3.03 -1.79 21.64
N PHE A 128 -4.28 -2.26 21.63
CA PHE A 128 -4.59 -3.68 21.72
C PHE A 128 -3.99 -4.49 20.56
N LEU A 129 -4.16 -4.02 19.31
CA LEU A 129 -3.66 -4.72 18.12
C LEU A 129 -2.13 -4.74 18.07
N VAL A 130 -1.47 -3.67 18.49
CA VAL A 130 -0.01 -3.61 18.65
C VAL A 130 0.45 -4.66 19.65
N ALA A 131 -0.18 -4.75 20.81
CA ALA A 131 0.15 -5.77 21.81
C ALA A 131 -0.03 -7.20 21.28
N LEU A 132 -1.04 -7.45 20.44
CA LEU A 132 -1.20 -8.76 19.79
C LEU A 132 -0.04 -9.10 18.85
N VAL A 133 0.56 -8.10 18.19
CA VAL A 133 1.69 -8.28 17.29
C VAL A 133 3.00 -8.41 18.07
N THR A 134 3.25 -7.54 19.03
CA THR A 134 4.53 -7.46 19.76
C THR A 134 4.65 -8.51 20.86
N ASP A 135 3.68 -8.54 21.77
CA ASP A 135 3.77 -9.32 22.99
C ASP A 135 3.37 -10.78 22.73
N ARG A 136 2.44 -10.96 21.78
CA ARG A 136 1.88 -12.23 21.31
C ARG A 136 1.20 -13.04 22.44
N PRO A 137 0.11 -13.77 22.17
CA PRO A 137 -0.52 -14.60 23.19
C PRO A 137 0.42 -15.69 23.73
N ALA A 138 0.33 -15.97 25.03
CA ALA A 138 1.09 -17.03 25.67
C ALA A 138 0.81 -18.38 24.97
N GLY A 139 1.86 -18.99 24.41
CA GLY A 139 1.76 -20.26 23.66
C GLY A 139 1.71 -20.11 22.13
N TYR A 140 1.79 -18.89 21.58
CA TYR A 140 2.05 -18.71 20.16
C TYR A 140 3.43 -19.27 19.80
N ALA A 141 3.46 -20.31 18.97
CA ALA A 141 4.68 -21.04 18.60
C ALA A 141 5.29 -20.61 17.26
N GLY A 142 4.70 -19.60 16.60
CA GLY A 142 5.17 -19.13 15.30
C GLY A 142 6.50 -18.38 15.40
N ASN A 143 7.34 -18.55 14.38
CA ASN A 143 8.62 -17.89 14.26
C ASN A 143 8.47 -16.52 13.61
N VAL A 144 8.26 -15.50 14.44
CA VAL A 144 8.11 -14.10 14.01
C VAL A 144 9.38 -13.34 14.36
N ARG A 145 10.03 -12.76 13.34
CA ARG A 145 11.24 -11.98 13.50
C ARG A 145 10.93 -10.60 14.08
N GLU A 146 11.76 -10.13 15.01
CA GLU A 146 11.56 -8.86 15.70
C GLU A 146 11.65 -7.66 14.73
N GLU A 147 12.52 -7.74 13.71
CA GLU A 147 12.66 -6.71 12.67
C GLU A 147 11.40 -6.56 11.79
N MET A 148 10.53 -7.57 11.74
CA MET A 148 9.32 -7.55 10.92
C MET A 148 8.09 -7.05 11.69
N LEU A 149 8.17 -6.94 13.02
CA LEU A 149 7.05 -6.46 13.85
C LEU A 149 6.58 -5.05 13.47
N PRO A 150 7.47 -4.05 13.25
CA PRO A 150 7.02 -2.72 12.89
C PRO A 150 6.34 -2.69 11.52
N VAL A 151 6.80 -3.51 10.57
CA VAL A 151 6.18 -3.67 9.24
C VAL A 151 4.78 -4.28 9.37
N ALA A 152 4.62 -5.32 10.20
CA ALA A 152 3.32 -5.91 10.47
C ALA A 152 2.34 -4.92 11.13
N VAL A 153 2.81 -4.15 12.13
CA VAL A 153 2.00 -3.08 12.78
C VAL A 153 1.57 -2.02 11.76
N MET A 154 2.46 -1.63 10.85
CA MET A 154 2.14 -0.66 9.80
C MET A 154 1.02 -1.17 8.87
N HIS A 155 1.05 -2.43 8.45
CA HIS A 155 -0.03 -3.01 7.66
C HIS A 155 -1.35 -3.11 8.45
N VAL A 156 -1.29 -3.47 9.74
CA VAL A 156 -2.48 -3.49 10.60
C VAL A 156 -3.08 -2.09 10.71
N LYS A 157 -2.25 -1.06 10.94
CA LYS A 157 -2.68 0.34 10.98
C LYS A 157 -3.37 0.75 9.67
N THR A 158 -2.76 0.43 8.54
CA THR A 158 -3.34 0.71 7.22
C THR A 158 -4.74 0.14 7.08
N ILE A 159 -4.97 -1.10 7.53
CA ILE A 159 -6.28 -1.74 7.47
C ILE A 159 -7.28 -1.06 8.40
N VAL A 160 -6.87 -0.74 9.63
CA VAL A 160 -7.70 -0.02 10.60
C VAL A 160 -8.12 1.34 10.04
N ASP A 161 -7.17 2.10 9.50
CA ASP A 161 -7.43 3.41 8.91
C ASP A 161 -8.35 3.30 7.69
N SER A 162 -8.14 2.31 6.82
CA SER A 162 -9.00 2.09 5.65
C SER A 162 -10.44 1.70 6.03
N LEU A 163 -10.65 1.10 7.18
CA LEU A 163 -11.99 0.70 7.65
C LEU A 163 -12.73 1.84 8.39
N LEU A 164 -12.00 2.82 8.91
CA LEU A 164 -12.56 3.86 9.79
C LEU A 164 -12.60 5.23 9.13
N LEU A 165 -11.62 5.53 8.28
CA LEU A 165 -11.51 6.80 7.60
C LEU A 165 -12.23 6.71 6.25
N PRO A 166 -12.96 7.76 5.86
CA PRO A 166 -13.62 7.77 4.57
C PRO A 166 -12.59 7.65 3.44
N GLU A 167 -12.99 6.97 2.38
CA GLU A 167 -12.30 7.06 1.11
C GLU A 167 -12.35 8.52 0.65
N LYS A 168 -11.18 9.09 0.34
CA LYS A 168 -11.13 10.40 -0.29
C LYS A 168 -11.64 10.19 -1.71
N VAL A 169 -12.94 10.30 -1.89
CA VAL A 169 -13.55 10.45 -3.20
C VAL A 169 -12.98 11.75 -3.75
N ASP A 170 -12.13 11.65 -4.77
CA ASP A 170 -11.67 12.83 -5.48
C ASP A 170 -12.94 13.49 -6.03
N ASP A 171 -13.30 14.69 -5.56
CA ASP A 171 -14.55 15.43 -5.87
C ASP A 171 -14.74 15.74 -7.38
N THR A 172 -13.93 15.14 -8.26
CA THR A 172 -14.03 15.19 -9.71
C THR A 172 -14.74 13.99 -10.35
N ALA A 173 -15.11 12.97 -9.58
CA ALA A 173 -15.87 11.81 -10.07
C ALA A 173 -17.30 11.82 -9.49
N GLU A 174 -18.14 12.72 -10.00
CA GLU A 174 -19.59 12.62 -9.78
C GLU A 174 -20.13 11.41 -10.55
N ASP A 175 -20.93 10.60 -9.85
CA ASP A 175 -21.81 9.52 -10.32
C ASP A 175 -21.13 8.34 -11.04
N ASP A 176 -20.83 7.27 -10.29
CA ASP A 176 -21.29 5.91 -10.61
C ASP A 176 -21.08 4.99 -9.39
N GLU A 177 -22.18 4.72 -8.66
CA GLU A 177 -22.29 3.56 -7.76
C GLU A 177 -22.28 2.28 -8.62
N GLU A 178 -21.11 1.85 -9.09
CA GLU A 178 -20.91 0.48 -9.56
C GLU A 178 -19.94 -0.22 -8.62
N GLU A 179 -20.32 -1.43 -8.18
CA GLU A 179 -19.45 -2.33 -7.43
C GLU A 179 -18.05 -2.29 -8.06
N GLU A 180 -17.07 -1.85 -7.27
CA GLU A 180 -15.68 -1.68 -7.69
C GLU A 180 -15.07 -3.06 -7.99
N THR A 181 -15.41 -3.55 -9.17
CA THR A 181 -14.63 -4.53 -9.90
C THR A 181 -13.30 -3.86 -10.19
N VAL A 182 -12.20 -4.52 -9.83
CA VAL A 182 -10.88 -4.22 -10.39
C VAL A 182 -11.09 -4.03 -11.89
N GLY A 183 -11.03 -2.78 -12.38
CA GLY A 183 -11.67 -2.40 -13.64
C GLY A 183 -11.32 -3.40 -14.73
N GLU A 184 -12.31 -4.03 -15.37
CA GLU A 184 -11.99 -5.04 -16.37
C GLU A 184 -11.13 -4.40 -17.47
N TYR A 185 -10.09 -5.13 -17.90
CA TYR A 185 -9.24 -4.66 -18.98
C TYR A 185 -10.13 -4.28 -20.19
N SER A 186 -9.94 -3.07 -20.69
CA SER A 186 -10.63 -2.53 -21.85
C SER A 186 -9.62 -2.01 -22.85
N ASP A 187 -9.73 -2.42 -24.11
CA ASP A 187 -8.88 -1.94 -25.19
C ASP A 187 -8.97 -0.42 -25.37
N GLU A 188 -10.13 0.17 -25.09
CA GLU A 188 -10.32 1.63 -25.19
C GLU A 188 -9.57 2.37 -24.09
N ALA A 189 -9.68 1.91 -22.84
CA ALA A 189 -8.98 2.51 -21.72
C ALA A 189 -7.46 2.25 -21.82
N PHE A 190 -7.04 1.08 -22.30
CA PHE A 190 -5.64 0.81 -22.64
C PHE A 190 -5.11 1.76 -23.74
N ALA A 191 -5.88 1.98 -24.80
CA ALA A 191 -5.50 2.91 -25.86
C ALA A 191 -5.34 4.34 -25.34
N ARG A 192 -6.25 4.80 -24.47
CA ARG A 192 -6.17 6.12 -23.81
C ARG A 192 -4.95 6.22 -22.89
N ALA A 193 -4.68 5.22 -22.06
CA ALA A 193 -3.51 5.18 -21.19
C ALA A 193 -2.22 5.24 -22.01
N ARG A 194 -2.14 4.46 -23.09
CA ARG A 194 -1.00 4.46 -24.02
C ARG A 194 -0.81 5.83 -24.69
N GLU A 195 -1.86 6.44 -25.21
CA GLU A 195 -1.79 7.77 -25.84
C GLU A 195 -1.30 8.83 -24.83
N ALA A 196 -1.78 8.76 -23.58
CA ALA A 196 -1.34 9.66 -22.52
C ALA A 196 0.16 9.51 -22.23
N VAL A 197 0.67 8.28 -22.16
CA VAL A 197 2.10 7.98 -21.95
C VAL A 197 2.94 8.43 -23.14
N GLU A 198 2.50 8.16 -24.38
CA GLU A 198 3.19 8.62 -25.59
C GLU A 198 3.27 10.15 -25.64
N GLY A 199 2.18 10.85 -25.27
CA GLY A 199 2.14 12.30 -25.17
C GLY A 199 3.05 12.87 -24.07
N LEU A 200 3.14 12.20 -22.93
CA LEU A 200 4.09 12.55 -21.86
C LEU A 200 5.54 12.33 -22.31
N TYR A 201 5.83 11.20 -22.94
CA TYR A 201 7.17 10.88 -23.44
C TYR A 201 7.64 11.90 -24.49
N ALA A 202 6.77 12.29 -25.42
CA ALA A 202 7.11 13.29 -26.43
C ALA A 202 7.62 14.59 -25.80
N LYS A 203 6.98 15.04 -24.72
CA LYS A 203 7.42 16.23 -23.97
C LYS A 203 8.67 15.96 -23.12
N PHE A 204 8.74 14.80 -22.49
CA PHE A 204 9.90 14.37 -21.71
C PHE A 204 11.17 14.37 -22.56
N SER A 205 11.13 13.81 -23.77
CA SER A 205 12.27 13.73 -24.68
C SER A 205 12.85 15.09 -25.10
N ALA A 206 12.05 16.17 -24.99
CA ALA A 206 12.47 17.54 -25.25
C ALA A 206 12.93 18.31 -23.99
N SER A 207 12.85 17.69 -22.80
CA SER A 207 13.11 18.33 -21.51
C SER A 207 14.59 18.30 -21.09
N SER A 208 14.93 18.96 -19.97
CA SER A 208 16.23 18.78 -19.31
C SER A 208 16.37 17.38 -18.70
N TYR A 209 15.32 16.84 -18.09
CA TYR A 209 15.33 15.52 -17.45
C TYR A 209 15.82 14.41 -18.39
N PHE A 210 15.38 14.42 -19.65
CA PHE A 210 15.86 13.47 -20.66
C PHE A 210 17.31 13.73 -21.08
N ARG A 211 17.75 15.00 -21.12
CA ARG A 211 19.14 15.35 -21.46
C ARG A 211 20.12 14.95 -20.38
N ASP A 212 19.67 14.90 -19.12
CA ASP A 212 20.49 14.52 -17.97
C ASP A 212 20.71 13.01 -17.87
N LEU A 213 19.89 12.19 -18.55
CA LEU A 213 20.15 10.77 -18.72
C LEU A 213 21.44 10.54 -19.51
N ASP A 214 22.15 9.46 -19.20
CA ASP A 214 23.34 9.06 -19.95
C ASP A 214 22.98 8.63 -21.39
N PRO A 215 23.97 8.53 -22.31
CA PRO A 215 23.69 8.16 -23.69
C PRO A 215 22.97 6.81 -23.88
N ALA A 216 23.31 5.80 -23.08
CA ALA A 216 22.70 4.47 -23.18
C ALA A 216 21.27 4.48 -22.65
N GLN A 217 21.04 5.14 -21.52
CA GLN A 217 19.70 5.37 -20.97
C GLN A 217 18.79 6.10 -21.98
N ARG A 218 19.29 7.15 -22.65
CA ARG A 218 18.52 7.88 -23.68
C ARG A 218 18.16 7.04 -24.89
N GLU A 219 19.04 6.13 -25.30
CA GLU A 219 18.79 5.21 -26.41
C GLU A 219 17.60 4.29 -26.12
N HIS A 220 17.51 3.77 -24.89
CA HIS A 220 16.45 2.86 -24.46
C HIS A 220 15.23 3.56 -23.85
N ALA A 221 15.31 4.86 -23.57
CA ALA A 221 14.29 5.57 -22.80
C ALA A 221 12.88 5.51 -23.40
N ARG A 222 12.75 5.50 -24.73
CA ARG A 222 11.44 5.38 -25.37
C ARG A 222 10.79 4.05 -25.07
N ASP A 223 11.53 2.97 -25.24
CA ASP A 223 11.01 1.61 -25.08
C ASP A 223 10.71 1.35 -23.61
N ILE A 224 11.60 1.78 -22.71
CA ILE A 224 11.39 1.68 -21.26
C ILE A 224 10.12 2.43 -20.83
N VAL A 225 9.97 3.71 -21.19
CA VAL A 225 8.81 4.52 -20.74
C VAL A 225 7.49 4.03 -21.33
N THR A 226 7.49 3.69 -22.63
CA THR A 226 6.26 3.21 -23.27
C THR A 226 5.86 1.82 -22.77
N MET A 227 6.83 0.93 -22.55
CA MET A 227 6.57 -0.38 -21.96
C MET A 227 6.16 -0.28 -20.49
N PHE A 228 6.78 0.61 -19.71
CA PHE A 228 6.36 0.90 -18.33
C PHE A 228 4.88 1.28 -18.28
N GLY A 229 4.46 2.26 -19.08
CA GLY A 229 3.06 2.68 -19.12
C GLY A 229 2.10 1.59 -19.60
N LYS A 230 2.54 0.76 -20.56
CA LYS A 230 1.80 -0.41 -21.02
C LYS A 230 1.59 -1.44 -19.91
N VAL A 231 2.67 -1.83 -19.23
CA VAL A 231 2.64 -2.81 -18.14
C VAL A 231 1.81 -2.30 -16.97
N MET A 232 1.92 -1.01 -16.63
CA MET A 232 1.11 -0.39 -15.58
C MET A 232 -0.38 -0.59 -15.81
N TYR A 233 -0.83 -0.52 -17.06
CA TYR A 233 -2.23 -0.77 -17.39
C TYR A 233 -2.54 -2.26 -17.55
N GLU A 234 -1.74 -3.03 -18.28
CA GLU A 234 -2.04 -4.46 -18.54
C GLU A 234 -2.05 -5.31 -17.27
N TYR A 235 -1.17 -5.02 -16.31
CA TYR A 235 -1.01 -5.83 -15.10
C TYR A 235 -1.72 -5.24 -13.88
N PHE A 236 -1.77 -3.92 -13.77
CA PHE A 236 -2.36 -3.25 -12.61
C PHE A 236 -3.61 -2.44 -12.93
N LEU A 237 -3.99 -2.32 -14.21
CA LEU A 237 -5.17 -1.57 -14.67
C LEU A 237 -5.13 -0.09 -14.29
N LEU A 238 -3.92 0.48 -14.17
CA LEU A 238 -3.72 1.86 -13.77
C LEU A 238 -3.38 2.75 -14.97
N ALA A 239 -4.21 3.75 -15.22
CA ALA A 239 -3.86 4.85 -16.11
C ALA A 239 -2.84 5.81 -15.43
N PRO A 240 -2.17 6.70 -16.17
CA PRO A 240 -1.17 7.59 -15.58
C PRO A 240 -1.65 8.44 -14.40
N ALA A 241 -2.93 8.79 -14.34
CA ALA A 241 -3.49 9.54 -13.21
C ALA A 241 -3.58 8.71 -11.92
N GLU A 242 -3.60 7.38 -12.05
CA GLU A 242 -3.86 6.41 -10.97
C GLU A 242 -2.59 5.64 -10.58
N TRP A 243 -1.44 5.94 -11.19
CA TRP A 243 -0.19 5.28 -10.86
C TRP A 243 0.19 5.53 -9.39
N THR A 244 0.64 4.47 -8.72
CA THR A 244 1.14 4.54 -7.34
C THR A 244 2.64 4.20 -7.30
N ALA A 245 3.36 4.72 -6.30
CA ALA A 245 4.78 4.46 -6.13
C ALA A 245 5.10 2.97 -5.96
N ARG A 246 4.25 2.24 -5.22
CA ARG A 246 4.37 0.79 -5.01
C ARG A 246 4.26 0.02 -6.33
N ARG A 247 3.18 0.20 -7.08
CA ARG A 247 2.97 -0.53 -8.35
C ARG A 247 4.00 -0.14 -9.41
N ALA A 248 4.45 1.11 -9.41
CA ALA A 248 5.54 1.54 -10.26
C ALA A 248 6.87 0.83 -9.91
N ALA A 249 7.18 0.64 -8.62
CA ALA A 249 8.35 -0.10 -8.18
C ALA A 249 8.26 -1.59 -8.57
N ASP A 250 7.13 -2.25 -8.28
CA ASP A 250 6.88 -3.64 -8.68
C ASP A 250 7.06 -3.83 -10.20
N CYS A 251 6.49 -2.90 -10.98
CA CYS A 251 6.64 -2.88 -12.44
C CYS A 251 8.11 -2.83 -12.85
N CYS A 252 8.90 -1.94 -12.26
CA CYS A 252 10.31 -1.73 -12.64
C CYS A 252 11.23 -2.89 -12.23
N LEU A 253 10.93 -3.57 -11.12
CA LEU A 253 11.77 -4.63 -10.57
C LEU A 253 11.42 -6.00 -11.13
N GLU A 254 10.12 -6.32 -11.23
CA GLU A 254 9.68 -7.70 -11.46
C GLU A 254 9.22 -7.97 -12.90
N ILE A 255 8.66 -6.96 -13.57
CA ILE A 255 7.98 -7.17 -14.86
C ILE A 255 8.78 -6.59 -16.02
N LEU A 256 9.09 -5.30 -15.93
CA LEU A 256 9.69 -4.53 -17.01
C LEU A 256 11.04 -5.08 -17.49
N PRO A 257 11.97 -5.56 -16.63
CA PRO A 257 13.26 -6.10 -17.08
C PRO A 257 13.13 -7.26 -18.07
N GLY A 258 12.15 -8.14 -17.86
CA GLY A 258 11.88 -9.25 -18.76
C GLY A 258 11.23 -8.85 -20.08
N MET A 259 10.56 -7.69 -20.12
CA MET A 259 9.80 -7.22 -21.29
C MET A 259 10.64 -6.36 -22.24
N VAL A 260 11.60 -5.59 -21.71
CA VAL A 260 12.48 -4.72 -22.51
C VAL A 260 13.89 -5.27 -22.69
N GLU A 261 14.19 -6.45 -22.14
CA GLU A 261 15.51 -7.09 -22.16
C GLU A 261 16.65 -6.15 -21.68
N CYS A 262 16.34 -5.27 -20.73
CA CYS A 262 17.27 -4.31 -20.15
C CYS A 262 17.47 -4.59 -18.65
N PRO A 263 18.68 -4.39 -18.11
CA PRO A 263 18.91 -4.55 -16.67
C PRO A 263 18.16 -3.48 -15.87
N VAL A 264 17.80 -3.83 -14.63
CA VAL A 264 17.15 -2.92 -13.66
C VAL A 264 17.94 -1.61 -13.50
N SER A 265 19.27 -1.68 -13.49
CA SER A 265 20.17 -0.50 -13.39
C SER A 265 20.03 0.50 -14.55
N MET A 266 19.45 0.10 -15.68
CA MET A 266 19.13 0.98 -16.80
C MET A 266 17.68 1.48 -16.74
N ILE A 267 16.78 0.65 -16.23
CA ILE A 267 15.35 0.95 -16.11
C ILE A 267 15.10 2.02 -15.04
N LEU A 268 15.61 1.81 -13.82
CA LEU A 268 15.28 2.68 -12.67
C LEU A 268 15.63 4.16 -12.93
N PRO A 269 16.82 4.53 -13.44
CA PRO A 269 17.14 5.95 -13.67
C PRO A 269 16.26 6.59 -14.74
N VAL A 270 15.89 5.83 -15.78
CA VAL A 270 14.99 6.32 -16.85
C VAL A 270 13.59 6.57 -16.30
N VAL A 271 13.03 5.62 -15.56
CA VAL A 271 11.67 5.76 -15.00
C VAL A 271 11.64 6.84 -13.92
N ALA A 272 12.66 6.93 -13.06
CA ALA A 272 12.77 8.01 -12.06
C ALA A 272 12.87 9.40 -12.70
N SER A 273 13.67 9.55 -13.76
CA SER A 273 13.79 10.81 -14.51
C SER A 273 12.48 11.17 -15.22
N PHE A 274 11.82 10.18 -15.84
CA PHE A 274 10.51 10.38 -16.47
C PHE A 274 9.43 10.78 -15.46
N ALA A 275 9.38 10.12 -14.30
CA ALA A 275 8.46 10.44 -13.21
C ALA A 275 8.75 11.85 -12.66
N SER A 276 10.02 12.23 -12.48
CA SER A 276 10.39 13.58 -12.07
C SER A 276 9.89 14.65 -13.05
N PHE A 277 10.00 14.37 -14.35
CA PHE A 277 9.40 15.21 -15.38
C PHE A 277 7.86 15.24 -15.28
N ALA A 278 7.22 14.08 -15.13
CA ALA A 278 5.76 13.99 -15.05
C ALA A 278 5.19 14.76 -13.85
N ALA A 279 5.91 14.78 -12.73
CA ALA A 279 5.58 15.58 -11.54
C ALA A 279 5.51 17.08 -11.88
N SER A 280 6.51 17.58 -12.62
CA SER A 280 6.54 18.99 -13.06
C SER A 280 5.39 19.36 -14.01
N SER A 281 4.79 18.36 -14.67
CA SER A 281 3.67 18.54 -15.60
C SER A 281 2.29 18.50 -14.96
N GLY A 282 2.18 18.01 -13.71
CA GLY A 282 0.93 17.89 -12.96
C GLY A 282 -0.06 16.84 -13.48
N ARG A 283 0.33 16.00 -14.46
CA ARG A 283 -0.56 15.01 -15.10
C ARG A 283 -0.57 13.64 -14.46
N VAL A 284 0.40 13.37 -13.59
CA VAL A 284 0.55 12.15 -12.83
C VAL A 284 0.66 12.59 -11.38
N PRO A 285 -0.42 12.55 -10.58
CA PRO A 285 -0.45 13.10 -9.23
C PRO A 285 0.67 12.55 -8.34
N ALA A 286 0.90 11.24 -8.39
CA ALA A 286 1.93 10.58 -7.57
C ALA A 286 3.34 10.61 -8.20
N ALA A 287 3.58 11.33 -9.29
CA ALA A 287 4.84 11.22 -10.04
C ALA A 287 6.09 11.63 -9.25
N ALA A 288 5.99 12.63 -8.36
CA ALA A 288 7.11 13.01 -7.51
C ALA A 288 7.50 11.86 -6.56
N ARG A 289 6.49 11.18 -6.01
CA ARG A 289 6.66 10.05 -5.10
C ARG A 289 7.18 8.80 -5.81
N ILE A 290 6.66 8.53 -7.02
CA ILE A 290 7.19 7.47 -7.90
C ILE A 290 8.68 7.71 -8.17
N ALA A 291 9.07 8.95 -8.50
CA ALA A 291 10.45 9.29 -8.77
C ALA A 291 11.37 9.07 -7.55
N ASP A 292 10.94 9.53 -6.37
CA ASP A 292 11.68 9.37 -5.12
C ASP A 292 11.85 7.89 -4.75
N ARG A 293 10.77 7.10 -4.78
CA ARG A 293 10.80 5.67 -4.45
C ARG A 293 11.73 4.89 -5.39
N ILE A 294 11.62 5.11 -6.70
CA ILE A 294 12.46 4.45 -7.69
C ILE A 294 13.92 4.90 -7.55
N GLY A 295 14.17 6.18 -7.24
CA GLY A 295 15.51 6.70 -6.96
C GLY A 295 16.17 6.01 -5.77
N LYS A 296 15.47 5.91 -4.63
CA LYS A 296 15.95 5.22 -3.42
C LYS A 296 16.31 3.74 -3.69
N ILE A 297 15.52 3.05 -4.53
CA ILE A 297 15.81 1.67 -4.94
C ILE A 297 17.09 1.62 -5.79
N GLY A 298 17.25 2.56 -6.72
CA GLY A 298 18.44 2.64 -7.58
C GLY A 298 19.73 2.89 -6.81
N ASP A 299 19.69 3.69 -5.73
CA ASP A 299 20.86 3.97 -4.89
C ASP A 299 21.29 2.77 -4.02
N ALA A 300 20.38 1.81 -3.79
CA ALA A 300 20.64 0.61 -2.99
C ALA A 300 21.25 -0.55 -3.81
N HIS A 301 21.29 -0.45 -5.14
CA HIS A 301 21.75 -1.49 -6.08
C HIS A 301 23.06 -1.12 -6.79
#